data_AF-A0A0C1R4L0-F1
#
_entry.id   AF-A0A0C1R4L0-F1
#
_cell.length_a   1.000
_cell.length_b   1.000
_cell.length_c   1.000
_cell.angle_alpha   90.00
_cell.angle_beta   90.00
_cell.angle_gamma   90.00
#
_symmetry.space_group_name_H-M   'P 1'
#
loop_
_entity.id
_entity.type
_entity.pdbx_description
1 polymer ?
#
loop_
_entity_poly.entity_id
_entity_poly.type
_entity_poly.pdbx_seq_one_letter_code
_entity_poly.pdbx_strand_id
1 'polypeptide(L)'
;MNSESEFICEEALKFVNQIISIKIDKNLSNLEEEVFRGSWEDRDYKEIAEMLGYSTGRITEVGSQLWSKVSEALGEPVSKKTFRQPLRKEWEKQHQNRTTLPLIESQSALESMVQDFAFYVERPPIEERCYSEILKPGCLLRIKAPWQTGKTELMSRIMHYAEQKGYQTVVLNLRDATKEDFSNLDKFLQWFCTIIADRFELTVSVEEHWGKSIGNSKIKCRSYFEKYLLPSDSPLALALDEVDRIFPYREIASEFLGMLRTWHEDAKTRQLWRQLRQVVLHSEIYTEVDINQSPFNAGYEMTLTDFNENQVLSLAQRYGLNWDTAKVTQLMAVVGGHPYLVSEALRHIAQQDATLSEVLQTSHTAWGIYSRHLEQHGRNLQSNSELASAFQKIVQANSGVEFNAELNQSMAVKLNDLGLVKLSSNSAMPRYELYRQYFRDRLLNNL
;
A
#
# COMPACT_ATOMS: atom_id res chain seq x y z
N MET A 1 -19.82 20.89 16.21
CA MET A 1 -21.25 20.57 16.03
C MET A 1 -21.34 19.24 15.31
N ASN A 2 -22.09 18.31 15.91
CA ASN A 2 -22.41 16.93 15.50
C ASN A 2 -21.24 15.96 15.22
N SER A 3 -20.66 15.43 16.30
CA SER A 3 -19.87 14.17 16.30
C SER A 3 -20.75 12.90 16.18
N GLU A 4 -22.04 13.07 15.89
CA GLU A 4 -22.96 11.94 15.70
C GLU A 4 -22.78 11.23 14.34
N SER A 5 -22.07 11.83 13.38
CA SER A 5 -22.04 11.34 11.99
C SER A 5 -20.89 10.40 11.59
N GLU A 6 -19.89 10.16 12.45
CA GLU A 6 -18.76 9.27 12.09
C GLU A 6 -18.95 7.82 12.57
N PHE A 7 -19.36 7.59 13.82
CA PHE A 7 -19.42 6.23 14.38
C PHE A 7 -20.66 5.43 13.94
N ILE A 8 -20.67 5.01 12.67
CA ILE A 8 -21.70 4.19 12.02
C ILE A 8 -21.42 2.68 12.21
N CYS A 9 -22.43 1.83 11.96
CA CYS A 9 -22.40 0.38 12.21
C CYS A 9 -21.13 -0.32 11.69
N GLU A 10 -20.74 -0.05 10.44
CA GLU A 10 -19.58 -0.68 9.82
C GLU A 10 -18.24 -0.20 10.40
N GLU A 11 -18.16 1.04 10.87
CA GLU A 11 -16.98 1.53 11.58
C GLU A 11 -16.88 0.93 12.99
N ALA A 12 -18.02 0.82 13.67
CA ALA A 12 -18.10 0.16 14.96
C ALA A 12 -17.73 -1.33 14.86
N LEU A 13 -18.19 -2.03 13.81
CA LEU A 13 -17.86 -3.43 13.58
C LEU A 13 -16.37 -3.62 13.26
N LYS A 14 -15.78 -2.77 12.42
CA LYS A 14 -14.33 -2.76 12.16
C LYS A 14 -13.53 -2.56 13.46
N PHE A 15 -13.96 -1.61 14.28
CA PHE A 15 -13.34 -1.34 15.56
C PHE A 15 -13.45 -2.54 16.51
N VAL A 16 -14.62 -3.18 16.59
CA VAL A 16 -14.84 -4.40 17.39
C VAL A 16 -13.91 -5.53 16.94
N ASN A 17 -13.83 -5.78 15.63
CA ASN A 17 -12.93 -6.80 15.08
C ASN A 17 -11.46 -6.48 15.42
N GLN A 18 -11.06 -5.21 15.33
CA GLN A 18 -9.70 -4.77 15.70
C GLN A 18 -9.41 -5.01 17.19
N ILE A 19 -10.29 -4.60 18.11
CA ILE A 19 -10.03 -4.75 19.56
C ILE A 19 -10.05 -6.22 19.99
N ILE A 20 -10.90 -7.06 19.39
CA ILE A 20 -10.96 -8.49 19.70
C ILE A 20 -9.70 -9.19 19.16
N SER A 21 -9.25 -8.86 17.96
CA SER A 21 -8.01 -9.40 17.40
C SER A 21 -6.80 -9.01 18.24
N ILE A 22 -6.68 -7.73 18.64
CA ILE A 22 -5.51 -7.26 19.40
C ILE A 22 -5.49 -7.80 20.84
N LYS A 23 -6.63 -7.83 21.52
CA LYS A 23 -6.68 -8.11 22.97
C LYS A 23 -7.00 -9.56 23.33
N ILE A 24 -7.64 -10.30 22.43
CA ILE A 24 -8.10 -11.68 22.69
C ILE A 24 -7.49 -12.67 21.70
N ASP A 25 -6.77 -12.21 20.67
CA ASP A 25 -6.19 -13.05 19.61
C ASP A 25 -7.26 -13.97 18.94
N LYS A 26 -8.45 -13.38 18.71
CA LYS A 26 -9.60 -14.04 18.08
C LYS A 26 -10.21 -13.13 17.02
N ASN A 27 -11.06 -13.71 16.17
CA ASN A 27 -11.89 -12.96 15.22
C ASN A 27 -13.37 -13.23 15.47
N LEU A 28 -14.23 -12.30 15.07
CA LEU A 28 -15.67 -12.58 14.96
C LEU A 28 -15.91 -13.50 13.77
N SER A 29 -16.78 -14.48 13.97
CA SER A 29 -17.34 -15.26 12.86
C SER A 29 -18.36 -14.42 12.09
N ASN A 30 -18.62 -14.78 10.83
CA ASN A 30 -19.64 -14.11 10.00
C ASN A 30 -21.01 -14.04 10.71
N LEU A 31 -21.37 -15.08 11.48
CA LEU A 31 -22.63 -15.09 12.21
C LEU A 31 -22.63 -14.12 13.39
N GLU A 32 -21.49 -13.92 14.07
CA GLU A 32 -21.35 -12.91 15.12
C GLU A 32 -21.37 -11.49 14.55
N GLU A 33 -20.80 -11.25 13.37
CA GLU A 33 -20.90 -9.96 12.68
C GLU A 33 -22.34 -9.62 12.30
N GLU A 34 -23.09 -10.59 11.77
CA GLU A 34 -24.50 -10.38 11.43
C GLU A 34 -25.36 -10.14 12.69
N VAL A 35 -25.07 -10.84 13.79
CA VAL A 35 -25.74 -10.57 15.08
C VAL A 35 -25.39 -9.16 15.60
N PHE A 36 -24.16 -8.71 15.41
CA PHE A 36 -23.74 -7.34 15.74
C PHE A 36 -24.50 -6.31 14.92
N ARG A 37 -24.56 -6.46 13.58
CA ARG A 37 -25.29 -5.57 12.66
C ARG A 37 -26.76 -5.49 13.02
N GLY A 38 -27.42 -6.63 13.20
CA GLY A 38 -28.83 -6.68 13.60
C GLY A 38 -29.08 -6.03 14.96
N SER A 39 -28.15 -6.20 15.91
CA SER A 39 -28.22 -5.54 17.22
C SER A 39 -27.96 -4.03 17.14
N TRP A 40 -27.15 -3.57 16.18
CA TRP A 40 -26.94 -2.15 15.88
C TRP A 40 -28.16 -1.48 15.28
N GLU A 41 -29.06 -2.23 14.66
CA GLU A 41 -30.35 -1.75 14.13
C GLU A 41 -31.52 -1.91 15.13
N ASP A 42 -31.23 -2.17 16.41
CA ASP A 42 -32.22 -2.38 17.48
C ASP A 42 -33.16 -3.60 17.27
N ARG A 43 -32.84 -4.51 16.35
CA ARG A 43 -33.62 -5.74 16.11
C ARG A 43 -33.50 -6.70 17.28
N ASP A 44 -34.53 -7.47 17.59
CA ASP A 44 -34.47 -8.53 18.59
C ASP A 44 -33.82 -9.82 18.03
N TYR A 45 -33.50 -10.81 18.89
CA TYR A 45 -32.85 -12.04 18.40
C TYR A 45 -33.77 -12.94 17.59
N LYS A 46 -35.09 -12.78 17.72
CA LYS A 46 -36.06 -13.52 16.93
C LYS A 46 -36.09 -12.96 15.50
N GLU A 47 -36.10 -11.64 15.34
CA GLU A 47 -36.03 -10.95 14.06
C GLU A 47 -34.72 -11.23 13.33
N ILE A 48 -33.59 -11.22 14.05
CA ILE A 48 -32.27 -11.59 13.48
C ILE A 48 -32.27 -13.06 13.05
N ALA A 49 -32.87 -13.95 13.84
CA ALA A 49 -32.97 -15.37 13.50
C ALA A 49 -33.85 -15.62 12.27
N GLU A 50 -34.99 -14.94 12.16
CA GLU A 50 -35.88 -15.02 11.00
C GLU A 50 -35.20 -14.49 9.73
N MET A 51 -34.47 -13.38 9.82
CA MET A 51 -33.71 -12.81 8.70
C MET A 51 -32.59 -13.73 8.20
N LEU A 52 -31.86 -14.35 9.13
CA LEU A 52 -30.69 -15.17 8.80
C LEU A 52 -31.04 -16.66 8.57
N GLY A 53 -32.32 -17.05 8.72
CA GLY A 53 -32.77 -18.43 8.55
C GLY A 53 -32.32 -19.39 9.66
N TYR A 54 -32.09 -18.90 10.87
CA TYR A 54 -31.66 -19.69 12.03
C TYR A 54 -32.74 -19.80 13.10
N SER A 55 -32.55 -20.71 14.08
CA SER A 55 -33.41 -20.74 15.26
C SER A 55 -33.06 -19.59 16.21
N THR A 56 -34.08 -19.05 16.90
CA THR A 56 -33.88 -18.01 17.92
C THR A 56 -32.91 -18.45 19.01
N GLY A 57 -32.91 -19.75 19.37
CA GLY A 57 -31.97 -20.33 20.33
C GLY A 57 -30.51 -20.20 19.89
N ARG A 58 -30.21 -20.52 18.62
CA ARG A 58 -28.85 -20.41 18.06
C ARG A 58 -28.37 -18.96 18.01
N ILE A 59 -29.20 -18.03 17.57
CA ILE A 59 -28.84 -16.60 17.56
C ILE A 59 -28.63 -16.04 18.97
N THR A 60 -29.42 -16.51 19.94
CA THR A 60 -29.25 -16.12 21.35
C THR A 60 -27.91 -16.61 21.90
N GLU A 61 -27.51 -17.84 21.58
CA GLU A 61 -26.21 -18.40 21.96
C GLU A 61 -25.05 -17.62 21.33
N VAL A 62 -25.12 -17.38 20.00
CA VAL A 62 -24.11 -16.58 19.29
C VAL A 62 -24.03 -15.16 19.84
N GLY A 63 -25.16 -14.54 20.12
CA GLY A 63 -25.20 -13.20 20.73
C GLY A 63 -24.55 -13.18 22.12
N SER A 64 -24.78 -14.20 22.95
CA SER A 64 -24.13 -14.32 24.26
C SER A 64 -22.59 -14.41 24.13
N GLN A 65 -22.10 -15.24 23.19
CA GLN A 65 -20.68 -15.39 22.92
C GLN A 65 -20.06 -14.09 22.38
N LEU A 66 -20.75 -13.39 21.47
CA LEU A 66 -20.34 -12.09 20.95
C LEU A 66 -20.16 -11.08 22.08
N TRP A 67 -21.18 -10.87 22.93
CA TRP A 67 -21.09 -9.87 24.00
C TRP A 67 -20.06 -10.24 25.08
N SER A 68 -19.81 -11.53 25.29
CA SER A 68 -18.71 -12.00 26.15
C SER A 68 -17.35 -11.57 25.59
N LYS A 69 -17.10 -11.79 24.28
CA LYS A 69 -15.85 -11.37 23.61
C LYS A 69 -15.70 -9.85 23.61
N VAL A 70 -16.77 -9.10 23.33
CA VAL A 70 -16.72 -7.63 23.34
C VAL A 70 -16.46 -7.11 24.75
N SER A 71 -17.04 -7.72 25.79
CA SER A 71 -16.79 -7.34 27.19
C SER A 71 -15.34 -7.58 27.58
N GLU A 72 -14.79 -8.73 27.21
CA GLU A 72 -13.39 -9.08 27.45
C GLU A 72 -12.43 -8.11 26.74
N ALA A 73 -12.75 -7.73 25.49
CA ALA A 73 -11.90 -6.81 24.71
C ALA A 73 -11.96 -5.37 25.23
N LEU A 74 -13.12 -4.93 25.71
CA LEU A 74 -13.25 -3.58 26.28
C LEU A 74 -12.74 -3.49 27.73
N GLY A 75 -12.67 -4.63 28.43
CA GLY A 75 -12.37 -4.64 29.87
C GLY A 75 -13.52 -4.10 30.74
N GLU A 76 -14.71 -3.91 30.16
CA GLU A 76 -15.94 -3.52 30.85
C GLU A 76 -17.14 -4.34 30.34
N PRO A 77 -18.11 -4.69 31.20
CA PRO A 77 -19.22 -5.56 30.83
C PRO A 77 -20.17 -4.87 29.84
N VAL A 78 -20.44 -5.52 28.72
CA VAL A 78 -21.41 -5.05 27.71
C VAL A 78 -22.53 -6.07 27.47
N SER A 79 -23.64 -5.57 26.93
CA SER A 79 -24.78 -6.36 26.49
C SER A 79 -25.32 -5.81 25.18
N LYS A 80 -26.19 -6.56 24.52
CA LYS A 80 -26.94 -6.12 23.33
C LYS A 80 -27.55 -4.72 23.45
N LYS A 81 -27.98 -4.30 24.64
CA LYS A 81 -28.62 -2.98 24.83
C LYS A 81 -27.63 -1.88 25.20
N THR A 82 -26.44 -2.24 25.68
CA THR A 82 -25.51 -1.29 26.30
C THR A 82 -24.21 -1.09 25.53
N PHE A 83 -23.86 -1.99 24.61
CA PHE A 83 -22.57 -2.03 23.92
C PHE A 83 -22.18 -0.75 23.16
N ARG A 84 -23.14 0.01 22.63
CA ARG A 84 -22.87 1.21 21.81
C ARG A 84 -22.08 2.29 22.55
N GLN A 85 -22.40 2.54 23.84
CA GLN A 85 -21.73 3.60 24.61
C GLN A 85 -20.28 3.23 25.01
N PRO A 86 -20.01 2.07 25.62
CA PRO A 86 -18.66 1.52 25.84
C PRO A 86 -17.80 1.55 24.59
N LEU A 87 -18.34 1.06 23.46
CA LEU A 87 -17.62 1.04 22.19
C LEU A 87 -17.29 2.43 21.68
N ARG A 88 -18.26 3.35 21.72
CA ARG A 88 -18.04 4.74 21.31
C ARG A 88 -17.00 5.42 22.20
N LYS A 89 -17.09 5.24 23.52
CA LYS A 89 -16.15 5.83 24.49
C LYS A 89 -14.72 5.33 24.25
N GLU A 90 -14.53 4.04 24.00
CA GLU A 90 -13.20 3.48 23.73
C GLU A 90 -12.69 3.88 22.34
N TRP A 91 -13.57 3.95 21.35
CA TRP A 91 -13.26 4.44 20.01
C TRP A 91 -12.85 5.93 20.02
N GLU A 92 -13.59 6.77 20.76
CA GLU A 92 -13.30 8.19 20.96
C GLU A 92 -12.00 8.39 21.75
N LYS A 93 -11.67 7.54 22.75
CA LYS A 93 -10.37 7.61 23.43
C LYS A 93 -9.21 7.29 22.48
N GLN A 94 -9.34 6.28 21.63
CA GLN A 94 -8.32 5.99 20.61
C GLN A 94 -8.19 7.12 19.58
N HIS A 95 -9.28 7.82 19.28
CA HIS A 95 -9.28 8.97 18.35
C HIS A 95 -8.84 10.28 19.02
N GLN A 96 -9.15 10.52 20.29
CA GLN A 96 -8.68 11.69 21.06
C GLN A 96 -7.19 11.60 21.39
N ASN A 97 -6.66 10.38 21.57
CA ASN A 97 -5.20 10.14 21.59
C ASN A 97 -4.53 10.37 20.23
N ARG A 98 -5.29 10.53 19.13
CA ARG A 98 -4.80 11.05 17.84
C ARG A 98 -4.98 12.56 17.69
N THR A 99 -5.90 13.21 18.41
CA THR A 99 -6.22 14.65 18.27
C THR A 99 -5.57 15.56 19.31
N THR A 100 -4.79 15.02 20.25
CA THR A 100 -3.99 15.83 21.18
C THR A 100 -2.51 15.61 20.92
N LEU A 101 -1.94 16.47 20.07
CA LEU A 101 -0.50 16.68 20.01
C LEU A 101 -0.03 17.26 21.36
N PRO A 102 0.96 16.60 21.98
CA PRO A 102 2.24 17.23 22.18
C PRO A 102 3.29 16.58 21.27
N LEU A 103 3.94 17.42 20.48
CA LEU A 103 5.40 17.53 20.31
C LEU A 103 6.23 16.27 20.65
N ILE A 104 6.99 15.83 19.63
CA ILE A 104 8.06 14.82 19.67
C ILE A 104 7.58 13.37 19.59
N GLU A 105 7.27 12.92 18.38
CA GLU A 105 7.56 11.55 17.94
C GLU A 105 8.12 11.59 16.50
N SER A 106 9.23 12.29 16.30
CA SER A 106 10.07 12.12 15.11
C SER A 106 10.94 10.86 15.19
N GLN A 107 10.88 10.13 16.30
CA GLN A 107 11.59 8.87 16.50
C GLN A 107 10.70 7.65 16.28
N SER A 108 9.41 7.63 16.66
CA SER A 108 8.62 6.37 16.67
C SER A 108 8.27 5.82 15.27
N ALA A 109 7.97 6.66 14.28
CA ALA A 109 7.71 6.20 12.91
C ALA A 109 8.98 5.68 12.24
N LEU A 110 10.14 6.28 12.52
CA LEU A 110 11.42 5.83 12.01
C LEU A 110 11.95 4.63 12.83
N GLU A 111 11.68 4.55 14.13
CA GLU A 111 12.08 3.44 15.03
C GLU A 111 11.26 2.18 14.76
N SER A 112 9.97 2.32 14.44
CA SER A 112 9.15 1.25 13.84
C SER A 112 9.72 0.82 12.48
N MET A 113 10.23 1.75 11.66
CA MET A 113 10.91 1.44 10.39
C MET A 113 12.32 0.85 10.58
N VAL A 114 12.99 1.13 11.71
CA VAL A 114 14.33 0.60 12.04
C VAL A 114 14.27 -0.87 12.45
N GLN A 115 13.17 -1.32 13.08
CA GLN A 115 12.96 -2.76 13.34
C GLN A 115 12.82 -3.57 12.03
N ASP A 116 12.28 -2.98 10.96
CA ASP A 116 12.12 -3.65 9.65
C ASP A 116 13.46 -3.83 8.90
N PHE A 117 14.53 -3.09 9.25
CA PHE A 117 15.82 -3.27 8.59
C PHE A 117 16.48 -4.63 8.86
N ALA A 118 16.12 -5.30 9.97
CA ALA A 118 16.65 -6.63 10.27
C ALA A 118 16.31 -7.65 9.17
N PHE A 119 15.14 -7.53 8.55
CA PHE A 119 14.67 -8.43 7.50
C PHE A 119 14.86 -7.87 6.07
N TYR A 120 15.37 -6.64 5.94
CA TYR A 120 15.64 -6.05 4.63
C TYR A 120 16.80 -6.75 3.91
N VAL A 121 16.54 -7.29 2.73
CA VAL A 121 17.56 -7.90 1.87
C VAL A 121 17.99 -6.92 0.79
N GLU A 122 19.25 -6.51 0.85
CA GLU A 122 19.83 -5.61 -0.14
C GLU A 122 19.90 -6.25 -1.52
N ARG A 123 19.76 -5.43 -2.56
CA ARG A 123 19.80 -5.82 -3.97
C ARG A 123 20.89 -5.04 -4.70
N PRO A 124 22.18 -5.25 -4.39
CA PRO A 124 23.25 -4.51 -5.04
C PRO A 124 23.18 -4.65 -6.57
N PRO A 125 23.41 -3.56 -7.33
CA PRO A 125 23.83 -2.23 -6.87
C PRO A 125 22.67 -1.22 -6.68
N ILE A 126 21.42 -1.67 -6.47
CA ILE A 126 20.23 -0.80 -6.44
C ILE A 126 20.34 0.26 -5.34
N GLU A 127 20.60 -0.15 -4.11
CA GLU A 127 20.69 0.76 -2.95
C GLU A 127 21.82 1.78 -3.15
N GLU A 128 23.01 1.31 -3.53
CA GLU A 128 24.18 2.16 -3.78
C GLU A 128 23.88 3.23 -4.83
N ARG A 129 23.20 2.86 -5.92
CA ARG A 129 22.80 3.80 -6.97
C ARG A 129 21.78 4.81 -6.45
N CYS A 130 20.76 4.37 -5.73
CA CYS A 130 19.78 5.27 -5.13
C CYS A 130 20.41 6.25 -4.12
N TYR A 131 21.33 5.78 -3.28
CA TYR A 131 22.09 6.63 -2.34
C TYR A 131 22.98 7.63 -3.06
N SER A 132 23.62 7.23 -4.16
CA SER A 132 24.41 8.17 -4.97
C SER A 132 23.54 9.22 -5.67
N GLU A 133 22.34 8.84 -6.09
CA GLU A 133 21.42 9.69 -6.85
C GLU A 133 20.76 10.73 -5.95
N ILE A 134 20.29 10.35 -4.76
CA ILE A 134 19.58 11.25 -3.85
C ILE A 134 20.43 12.43 -3.38
N LEU A 135 21.76 12.32 -3.44
CA LEU A 135 22.67 13.42 -3.10
C LEU A 135 22.82 14.46 -4.21
N LYS A 136 22.42 14.14 -5.45
CA LYS A 136 22.57 15.05 -6.58
C LYS A 136 21.60 16.23 -6.47
N PRO A 137 22.05 17.48 -6.69
CA PRO A 137 21.20 18.67 -6.71
C PRO A 137 20.00 18.50 -7.64
N GLY A 138 18.79 18.75 -7.13
CA GLY A 138 17.57 18.65 -7.93
C GLY A 138 17.14 17.22 -8.28
N CYS A 139 17.65 16.19 -7.60
CA CYS A 139 17.34 14.78 -7.87
C CYS A 139 15.86 14.53 -8.12
N LEU A 140 15.56 13.73 -9.15
CA LEU A 140 14.28 13.07 -9.34
C LEU A 140 14.56 11.58 -9.49
N LEU A 141 14.36 10.84 -8.40
CA LEU A 141 14.52 9.40 -8.33
C LEU A 141 13.14 8.75 -8.45
N ARG A 142 12.96 7.90 -9.45
CA ARG A 142 11.70 7.16 -9.69
C ARG A 142 11.93 5.70 -9.38
N ILE A 143 11.17 5.15 -8.44
CA ILE A 143 11.26 3.74 -8.06
C ILE A 143 10.04 3.03 -8.67
N LYS A 144 10.29 2.27 -9.73
CA LYS A 144 9.27 1.52 -10.46
C LYS A 144 9.33 0.05 -10.07
N ALA A 145 8.24 -0.52 -9.58
CA ALA A 145 8.14 -1.96 -9.41
C ALA A 145 6.70 -2.40 -9.17
N PRO A 146 6.34 -3.66 -9.43
CA PRO A 146 5.05 -4.20 -9.05
C PRO A 146 4.74 -4.10 -7.55
N TRP A 147 3.51 -4.42 -7.18
CA TRP A 147 3.08 -4.45 -5.78
C TRP A 147 3.91 -5.42 -4.94
N GLN A 148 4.13 -5.04 -3.67
CA GLN A 148 4.74 -5.91 -2.67
C GLN A 148 6.16 -6.41 -3.03
N THR A 149 6.91 -5.60 -3.80
CA THR A 149 8.28 -5.87 -4.23
C THR A 149 9.35 -5.18 -3.36
N GLY A 150 8.97 -4.41 -2.33
CA GLY A 150 9.93 -3.72 -1.45
C GLY A 150 10.16 -2.24 -1.76
N LYS A 151 9.24 -1.57 -2.48
CA LYS A 151 9.42 -0.16 -2.89
C LYS A 151 9.47 0.78 -1.70
N THR A 152 8.51 0.66 -0.79
CA THR A 152 8.37 1.52 0.39
C THR A 152 9.54 1.30 1.35
N GLU A 153 10.04 0.07 1.45
CA GLU A 153 11.20 -0.30 2.25
C GLU A 153 12.49 0.32 1.67
N LEU A 154 12.69 0.24 0.35
CA LEU A 154 13.80 0.93 -0.32
C LEU A 154 13.71 2.45 -0.14
N MET A 155 12.52 3.04 -0.31
CA MET A 155 12.28 4.46 -0.08
C MET A 155 12.64 4.86 1.35
N SER A 156 12.17 4.13 2.36
CA SER A 156 12.50 4.40 3.77
C SER A 156 14.01 4.43 3.99
N ARG A 157 14.76 3.48 3.41
CA ARG A 157 16.23 3.47 3.46
C ARG A 157 16.86 4.70 2.80
N ILE A 158 16.35 5.11 1.63
CA ILE A 158 16.85 6.29 0.92
C ILE A 158 16.61 7.56 1.73
N MET A 159 15.42 7.69 2.32
CA MET A 159 15.06 8.84 3.14
C MET A 159 15.89 8.88 4.43
N HIS A 160 16.05 7.74 5.11
CA HIS A 160 16.93 7.64 6.27
C HIS A 160 18.39 7.98 5.92
N TYR A 161 18.88 7.52 4.77
CA TYR A 161 20.21 7.91 4.30
C TYR A 161 20.33 9.42 4.02
N ALA A 162 19.31 10.04 3.44
CA ALA A 162 19.28 11.48 3.22
C ALA A 162 19.30 12.26 4.54
N GLU A 163 18.53 11.82 5.53
CA GLU A 163 18.52 12.39 6.89
C GLU A 163 19.91 12.29 7.54
N GLN A 164 20.60 11.14 7.44
CA GLN A 164 21.98 10.97 7.90
C GLN A 164 22.97 11.91 7.20
N LYS A 165 22.63 12.41 6.00
CA LYS A 165 23.41 13.43 5.27
C LYS A 165 22.98 14.86 5.58
N GLY A 166 22.11 15.02 6.58
CA GLY A 166 21.64 16.30 7.09
C GLY A 166 20.54 16.92 6.24
N TYR A 167 19.78 16.12 5.48
CA TYR A 167 18.66 16.62 4.68
C TYR A 167 17.39 16.64 5.52
N GLN A 168 16.51 17.60 5.25
CA GLN A 168 15.14 17.58 5.75
C GLN A 168 14.34 16.57 4.94
N THR A 169 13.64 15.65 5.60
CA THR A 169 12.93 14.56 4.91
C THR A 169 11.43 14.62 5.16
N VAL A 170 10.64 14.50 4.09
CA VAL A 170 9.18 14.32 4.17
C VAL A 170 8.79 13.12 3.33
N VAL A 171 7.98 12.23 3.92
CA VAL A 171 7.32 11.14 3.22
C VAL A 171 5.82 11.45 3.19
N LEU A 172 5.25 11.50 2.01
CA LEU A 172 3.82 11.73 1.80
C LEU A 172 3.22 10.49 1.13
N ASN A 173 2.27 9.85 1.80
CA ASN A 173 1.54 8.72 1.27
C ASN A 173 0.20 9.21 0.70
N LEU A 174 -0.03 8.99 -0.60
CA LEU A 174 -1.27 9.44 -1.25
C LEU A 174 -2.52 8.67 -0.79
N ARG A 175 -2.38 7.66 0.08
CA ARG A 175 -3.52 7.04 0.77
C ARG A 175 -4.18 7.95 1.79
N ASP A 176 -3.44 8.93 2.30
CA ASP A 176 -3.93 9.88 3.29
C ASP A 176 -4.90 10.91 2.67
N ALA A 177 -4.90 11.04 1.33
CA ALA A 177 -5.85 11.86 0.60
C ALA A 177 -7.23 11.21 0.52
N THR A 178 -8.25 12.04 0.74
CA THR A 178 -9.66 11.70 0.62
C THR A 178 -10.16 11.84 -0.82
N LYS A 179 -11.41 11.41 -1.07
CA LYS A 179 -12.07 11.66 -2.36
C LYS A 179 -12.23 13.16 -2.66
N GLU A 180 -12.36 14.01 -1.64
CA GLU A 180 -12.48 15.46 -1.83
C GLU A 180 -11.16 16.06 -2.31
N ASP A 181 -10.04 15.59 -1.78
CA ASP A 181 -8.71 16.06 -2.19
C ASP A 181 -8.44 15.75 -3.66
N PHE A 182 -8.97 14.63 -4.16
CA PHE A 182 -8.90 14.25 -5.58
C PHE A 182 -10.01 14.86 -6.47
N SER A 183 -10.82 15.78 -5.95
CA SER A 183 -11.93 16.36 -6.73
C SER A 183 -11.47 17.25 -7.88
N ASN A 184 -10.34 17.96 -7.71
CA ASN A 184 -9.70 18.77 -8.74
C ASN A 184 -8.24 19.08 -8.36
N LEU A 185 -7.46 19.60 -9.32
CA LEU A 185 -6.05 19.92 -9.12
C LEU A 185 -5.80 20.96 -8.02
N ASP A 186 -6.67 21.95 -7.86
CA ASP A 186 -6.48 23.01 -6.85
C ASP A 186 -6.60 22.46 -5.42
N LYS A 187 -7.65 21.68 -5.15
CA LYS A 187 -7.84 20.97 -3.86
C LYS A 187 -6.70 20.00 -3.57
N PHE A 188 -6.28 19.22 -4.56
CA PHE A 188 -5.16 18.29 -4.42
C PHE A 188 -3.86 19.01 -4.07
N LEU A 189 -3.53 20.11 -4.76
CA LEU A 189 -2.30 20.85 -4.51
C LEU A 189 -2.32 21.63 -3.19
N GLN A 190 -3.48 22.09 -2.74
CA GLN A 190 -3.65 22.64 -1.39
C GLN A 190 -3.37 21.57 -0.34
N TRP A 191 -4.02 20.41 -0.43
CA TRP A 191 -3.78 19.28 0.47
C TRP A 191 -2.30 18.87 0.50
N PHE A 192 -1.70 18.71 -0.69
CA PHE A 192 -0.29 18.37 -0.86
C PHE A 192 0.64 19.36 -0.15
N CYS A 193 0.43 20.67 -0.33
CA CYS A 193 1.24 21.69 0.35
C CYS A 193 1.00 21.69 1.85
N THR A 194 -0.25 21.52 2.31
CA THR A 194 -0.61 21.55 3.72
C THR A 194 0.07 20.44 4.50
N ILE A 195 0.03 19.20 3.98
CA ILE A 195 0.68 18.05 4.64
C ILE A 195 2.19 18.23 4.74
N ILE A 196 2.83 18.82 3.72
CA ILE A 196 4.28 19.08 3.77
C ILE A 196 4.60 20.23 4.73
N ALA A 197 3.79 21.29 4.73
CA ALA A 197 3.98 22.44 5.61
C ALA A 197 3.83 22.08 7.10
N ASP A 198 2.85 21.23 7.42
CA ASP A 198 2.58 20.75 8.77
C ASP A 198 3.79 20.00 9.35
N ARG A 199 4.50 19.22 8.52
CA ARG A 199 5.74 18.52 8.92
C ARG A 199 6.88 19.44 9.34
N PHE A 200 6.87 20.68 8.89
CA PHE A 200 7.88 21.69 9.22
C PHE A 200 7.37 22.71 10.23
N GLU A 201 6.20 22.49 10.82
CA GLU A 201 5.54 23.40 11.77
C GLU A 201 5.51 24.85 11.25
N LEU A 202 5.29 25.02 9.93
CA LEU A 202 5.31 26.34 9.31
C LEU A 202 4.16 27.20 9.84
N THR A 203 4.50 28.42 10.27
CA THR A 203 3.51 29.38 10.79
C THR A 203 2.58 29.95 9.72
N VAL A 204 2.96 29.83 8.44
CA VAL A 204 2.20 30.41 7.31
C VAL A 204 1.22 29.37 6.77
N SER A 205 -0.07 29.66 6.94
CA SER A 205 -1.15 28.82 6.42
C SER A 205 -1.11 28.74 4.88
N VAL A 206 -1.23 27.52 4.37
CA VAL A 206 -1.37 27.24 2.93
C VAL A 206 -2.62 27.92 2.37
N GLU A 207 -3.72 27.92 3.12
CA GLU A 207 -4.99 28.56 2.72
C GLU A 207 -4.80 30.07 2.52
N GLU A 208 -4.12 30.73 3.46
CA GLU A 208 -3.84 32.17 3.38
C GLU A 208 -2.95 32.50 2.18
N HIS A 209 -1.92 31.69 1.94
CA HIS A 209 -1.07 31.83 0.76
C HIS A 209 -1.86 31.60 -0.54
N TRP A 210 -2.77 30.62 -0.56
CA TRP A 210 -3.60 30.33 -1.73
C TRP A 210 -4.57 31.47 -2.07
N GLY A 211 -5.14 32.12 -1.05
CA GLY A 211 -6.03 33.26 -1.21
C GLY A 211 -5.32 34.54 -1.67
N LYS A 212 -4.08 34.76 -1.23
CA LYS A 212 -3.27 35.94 -1.58
C LYS A 212 -2.49 35.81 -2.89
N SER A 213 -2.20 34.59 -3.33
CA SER A 213 -1.37 34.34 -4.51
C SER A 213 -2.14 34.45 -5.82
N ILE A 214 -1.51 35.04 -6.82
CA ILE A 214 -2.05 35.20 -8.18
C ILE A 214 -1.63 34.00 -9.05
N GLY A 215 -2.50 33.58 -9.97
CA GLY A 215 -2.22 32.51 -10.93
C GLY A 215 -2.95 31.21 -10.62
N ASN A 216 -2.68 30.18 -11.42
CA ASN A 216 -3.26 28.85 -11.23
C ASN A 216 -2.62 28.10 -10.04
N SER A 217 -3.24 26.99 -9.65
CA SER A 217 -2.82 26.17 -8.51
C SER A 217 -1.35 25.70 -8.58
N LYS A 218 -0.82 25.40 -9.77
CA LYS A 218 0.60 25.06 -9.95
C LYS A 218 1.54 26.21 -9.61
N ILE A 219 1.21 27.44 -10.03
CA ILE A 219 2.00 28.64 -9.69
C ILE A 219 1.94 28.91 -8.17
N LYS A 220 0.76 28.75 -7.57
CA LYS A 220 0.57 28.90 -6.11
C LYS A 220 1.42 27.90 -5.34
N CYS A 221 1.34 26.61 -5.70
CA CYS A 221 2.16 25.53 -5.15
C CYS A 221 3.67 25.82 -5.29
N ARG A 222 4.12 26.14 -6.51
CA ARG A 222 5.51 26.50 -6.80
C ARG A 222 6.01 27.64 -5.90
N SER A 223 5.24 28.72 -5.81
CA SER A 223 5.62 29.88 -5.01
C SER A 223 5.60 29.61 -3.50
N TYR A 224 4.80 28.65 -3.03
CA TYR A 224 4.82 28.20 -1.64
C TYR A 224 6.15 27.50 -1.33
N PHE A 225 6.56 26.56 -2.20
CA PHE A 225 7.87 25.90 -2.09
C PHE A 225 9.02 26.90 -2.12
N GLU A 226 9.01 27.83 -3.08
CA GLU A 226 10.07 28.83 -3.23
C GLU A 226 10.19 29.80 -2.04
N LYS A 227 9.08 30.09 -1.34
CA LYS A 227 9.08 31.05 -0.23
C LYS A 227 9.31 30.42 1.13
N TYR A 228 8.82 29.21 1.36
CA TYR A 228 8.70 28.66 2.72
C TYR A 228 9.38 27.31 2.91
N LEU A 229 9.49 26.47 1.87
CA LEU A 229 10.02 25.10 2.02
C LEU A 229 11.48 24.95 1.55
N LEU A 230 11.87 25.66 0.48
CA LEU A 230 13.20 25.57 -0.12
C LEU A 230 14.24 26.57 0.42
N PRO A 231 13.88 27.75 0.97
CA PRO A 231 14.82 28.66 1.61
C PRO A 231 15.36 28.10 2.95
N SER A 232 16.14 27.04 2.89
CA SER A 232 16.77 26.36 4.03
C SER A 232 18.23 26.06 3.70
N ASP A 233 19.08 26.04 4.74
CA ASP A 233 20.48 25.60 4.63
C ASP A 233 20.58 24.08 4.39
N SER A 234 19.50 23.35 4.68
CA SER A 234 19.36 21.92 4.44
C SER A 234 18.49 21.64 3.21
N PRO A 235 18.94 20.80 2.26
CA PRO A 235 18.09 20.32 1.18
C PRO A 235 16.84 19.60 1.71
N LEU A 236 15.74 19.69 0.95
CA LEU A 236 14.49 18.98 1.22
C LEU A 236 14.44 17.72 0.35
N ALA A 237 14.43 16.54 0.97
CA ALA A 237 14.03 15.30 0.34
C ALA A 237 12.54 15.03 0.56
N LEU A 238 11.80 14.93 -0.53
CA LEU A 238 10.37 14.63 -0.56
C LEU A 238 10.15 13.29 -1.26
N ALA A 239 9.62 12.32 -0.52
CA ALA A 239 9.16 11.05 -1.06
C ALA A 239 7.63 11.03 -1.22
N LEU A 240 7.17 10.54 -2.36
CA LEU A 240 5.77 10.34 -2.70
C LEU A 240 5.52 8.85 -2.84
N ASP A 241 4.74 8.29 -1.92
CA ASP A 241 4.32 6.89 -1.94
C ASP A 241 2.88 6.76 -2.45
N GLU A 242 2.57 5.61 -3.05
CA GLU A 242 1.24 5.30 -3.60
C GLU A 242 0.76 6.28 -4.67
N VAL A 243 1.69 6.79 -5.49
CA VAL A 243 1.40 7.76 -6.56
C VAL A 243 0.41 7.22 -7.58
N ASP A 244 0.32 5.89 -7.74
CA ASP A 244 -0.68 5.24 -8.59
C ASP A 244 -2.13 5.68 -8.28
N ARG A 245 -2.42 6.18 -7.07
CA ARG A 245 -3.76 6.65 -6.67
C ARG A 245 -4.27 7.86 -7.47
N ILE A 246 -3.40 8.66 -8.07
CA ILE A 246 -3.84 9.80 -8.90
C ILE A 246 -4.24 9.39 -10.31
N PHE A 247 -3.85 8.19 -10.77
CA PHE A 247 -4.05 7.76 -12.16
C PHE A 247 -5.51 7.73 -12.62
N PRO A 248 -6.50 7.32 -11.79
CA PRO A 248 -7.91 7.47 -12.14
C PRO A 248 -8.35 8.92 -12.40
N TYR A 249 -7.63 9.90 -11.84
CA TYR A 249 -7.91 11.33 -11.94
C TYR A 249 -6.99 11.99 -12.99
N ARG A 250 -7.28 11.75 -14.27
CA ARG A 250 -6.38 12.08 -15.40
C ARG A 250 -5.81 13.50 -15.39
N GLU A 251 -6.63 14.50 -15.07
CA GLU A 251 -6.19 15.90 -14.99
C GLU A 251 -5.16 16.10 -13.86
N ILE A 252 -5.46 15.59 -12.66
CA ILE A 252 -4.54 15.65 -11.51
C ILE A 252 -3.25 14.92 -11.85
N ALA A 253 -3.35 13.70 -12.39
CA ALA A 253 -2.19 12.91 -12.79
C ALA A 253 -1.28 13.68 -13.75
N SER A 254 -1.82 14.16 -14.88
CA SER A 254 -1.02 14.85 -15.91
C SER A 254 -0.37 16.12 -15.36
N GLU A 255 -1.14 16.96 -14.68
CA GLU A 255 -0.70 18.27 -14.23
C GLU A 255 0.28 18.19 -13.05
N PHE A 256 0.04 17.31 -12.08
CA PHE A 256 0.91 17.12 -10.93
C PHE A 256 2.24 16.49 -11.32
N LEU A 257 2.19 15.42 -12.11
CA LEU A 257 3.38 14.71 -12.56
C LEU A 257 4.25 15.59 -13.49
N GLY A 258 3.61 16.36 -14.39
CA GLY A 258 4.29 17.36 -15.20
C GLY A 258 4.93 18.47 -14.36
N MET A 259 4.32 18.84 -13.23
CA MET A 259 4.88 19.81 -12.27
C MET A 259 6.15 19.28 -11.60
N LEU A 260 6.16 18.03 -11.09
CA LEU A 260 7.34 17.41 -10.47
C LEU A 260 8.54 17.35 -11.44
N ARG A 261 8.26 17.01 -12.70
CA ARG A 261 9.27 17.06 -13.78
C ARG A 261 9.80 18.47 -13.99
N THR A 262 8.90 19.46 -14.05
CA THR A 262 9.29 20.87 -14.25
C THR A 262 10.23 21.33 -13.12
N TRP A 263 9.96 20.95 -11.87
CA TRP A 263 10.81 21.26 -10.73
C TRP A 263 12.19 20.61 -10.82
N HIS A 264 12.28 19.37 -11.32
CA HIS A 264 13.55 18.71 -11.62
C HIS A 264 14.35 19.45 -12.70
N GLU A 265 13.70 19.87 -13.79
CA GLU A 265 14.33 20.63 -14.86
C GLU A 265 14.78 22.02 -14.41
N ASP A 266 13.96 22.72 -13.61
CA ASP A 266 14.28 24.01 -13.02
C ASP A 266 15.55 23.94 -12.17
N ALA A 267 15.80 22.84 -11.46
CA ALA A 267 17.00 22.69 -10.64
C ALA A 267 18.32 22.73 -11.44
N LYS A 268 18.27 22.45 -12.75
CA LYS A 268 19.46 22.55 -13.62
C LYS A 268 19.92 24.01 -13.73
N THR A 269 18.99 24.95 -13.79
CA THR A 269 19.26 26.39 -14.03
C THR A 269 19.04 27.28 -12.82
N ARG A 270 18.16 26.91 -11.89
CA ARG A 270 17.77 27.70 -10.71
C ARG A 270 18.34 27.10 -9.42
N GLN A 271 19.19 27.87 -8.74
CA GLN A 271 19.88 27.43 -7.53
C GLN A 271 18.92 27.04 -6.38
N LEU A 272 17.77 27.70 -6.24
CA LEU A 272 16.80 27.37 -5.20
C LEU A 272 16.20 25.96 -5.39
N TRP A 273 15.86 25.60 -6.63
CA TRP A 273 15.28 24.27 -6.95
C TRP A 273 16.29 23.14 -6.83
N ARG A 274 17.59 23.44 -6.79
CA ARG A 274 18.63 22.48 -6.41
C ARG A 274 18.51 22.00 -4.98
N GLN A 275 17.71 22.65 -4.12
CA GLN A 275 17.46 22.19 -2.75
C GLN A 275 16.46 21.05 -2.68
N LEU A 276 15.60 20.88 -3.69
CA LEU A 276 14.62 19.79 -3.68
C LEU A 276 15.26 18.47 -4.16
N ARG A 277 14.95 17.37 -3.48
CA ARG A 277 15.15 15.99 -3.94
C ARG A 277 13.80 15.31 -3.96
N GLN A 278 13.45 14.67 -5.07
CA GLN A 278 12.17 14.03 -5.27
C GLN A 278 12.40 12.52 -5.36
N VAL A 279 11.64 11.74 -4.59
CA VAL A 279 11.57 10.28 -4.69
C VAL A 279 10.13 9.89 -5.00
N VAL A 280 9.87 9.26 -6.13
CA VAL A 280 8.52 8.98 -6.61
C VAL A 280 8.35 7.48 -6.80
N LEU A 281 7.44 6.87 -6.05
CA LEU A 281 7.16 5.43 -6.13
C LEU A 281 5.93 5.21 -7.00
N HIS A 282 6.05 4.33 -7.99
CA HIS A 282 4.92 3.93 -8.82
C HIS A 282 5.02 2.47 -9.23
N SER A 283 3.88 1.88 -9.55
CA SER A 283 3.77 0.47 -9.93
C SER A 283 3.43 0.31 -11.41
N GLU A 284 2.62 1.22 -11.95
CA GLU A 284 2.16 1.16 -13.33
C GLU A 284 2.91 2.16 -14.23
N ILE A 285 3.13 1.79 -15.49
CA ILE A 285 3.34 2.79 -16.55
C ILE A 285 1.95 3.35 -16.88
N TYR A 286 1.75 4.63 -16.58
CA TYR A 286 0.61 5.34 -17.10
C TYR A 286 0.78 5.54 -18.62
N THR A 287 0.28 4.59 -19.41
CA THR A 287 0.43 4.59 -20.89
C THR A 287 -0.46 5.63 -21.59
N GLU A 288 -1.29 6.37 -20.86
CA GLU A 288 -2.28 7.30 -21.42
C GLU A 288 -1.94 8.79 -21.22
N VAL A 289 -0.81 9.12 -20.56
CA VAL A 289 -0.30 10.49 -20.46
C VAL A 289 0.61 10.69 -21.66
N ASP A 290 0.41 11.80 -22.37
CA ASP A 290 1.27 12.24 -23.47
C ASP A 290 2.75 12.06 -23.11
N ILE A 291 3.51 11.39 -23.98
CA ILE A 291 4.95 11.12 -23.83
C ILE A 291 5.73 12.40 -23.46
N ASN A 292 5.22 13.55 -23.89
CA ASN A 292 5.79 14.87 -23.62
C ASN A 292 5.45 15.46 -22.24
N GLN A 293 4.38 15.01 -21.58
CA GLN A 293 3.91 15.50 -20.27
C GLN A 293 4.25 14.55 -19.11
N SER A 294 4.70 13.34 -19.42
CA SER A 294 5.06 12.34 -18.44
C SER A 294 6.41 12.67 -17.75
N PRO A 295 6.51 12.61 -16.40
CA PRO A 295 7.77 12.63 -15.67
C PRO A 295 8.54 11.33 -15.85
N PHE A 296 7.94 10.30 -16.46
CA PHE A 296 8.53 8.98 -16.61
C PHE A 296 9.70 8.94 -17.62
N ASN A 297 10.01 10.07 -18.26
CA ASN A 297 11.16 10.26 -19.15
C ASN A 297 12.24 11.21 -18.58
N ALA A 298 12.09 11.68 -17.34
CA ALA A 298 13.04 12.57 -16.67
C ALA A 298 13.59 11.95 -15.38
N GLY A 299 14.73 12.44 -14.90
CA GLY A 299 15.37 11.91 -13.71
C GLY A 299 15.93 10.48 -13.89
N TYR A 300 16.22 9.83 -12.77
CA TYR A 300 16.79 8.50 -12.72
C TYR A 300 15.72 7.48 -12.33
N GLU A 301 15.52 6.47 -13.18
CA GLU A 301 14.58 5.37 -12.91
C GLU A 301 15.32 4.16 -12.35
N MET A 302 14.77 3.60 -11.28
CA MET A 302 15.22 2.38 -10.64
C MET A 302 14.11 1.35 -10.62
N THR A 303 14.41 0.16 -11.15
CA THR A 303 13.46 -0.95 -11.17
C THR A 303 13.88 -2.02 -10.17
N LEU A 304 13.01 -2.36 -9.22
CA LEU A 304 13.29 -3.45 -8.29
C LEU A 304 13.15 -4.81 -8.97
N THR A 305 14.11 -5.68 -8.68
CA THR A 305 14.11 -7.08 -9.15
C THR A 305 13.67 -8.03 -8.04
N ASP A 306 13.31 -9.24 -8.44
CA ASP A 306 13.10 -10.37 -7.54
C ASP A 306 14.40 -10.73 -6.82
N PHE A 307 14.27 -11.41 -5.68
CA PHE A 307 15.40 -11.98 -4.98
C PHE A 307 16.02 -13.13 -5.77
N ASN A 308 17.35 -13.21 -5.74
CA ASN A 308 18.08 -14.41 -6.17
C ASN A 308 18.17 -15.44 -5.03
N GLU A 309 18.67 -16.62 -5.33
CA GLU A 309 18.78 -17.73 -4.37
C GLU A 309 19.59 -17.36 -3.12
N ASN A 310 20.71 -16.65 -3.27
CA ASN A 310 21.55 -16.23 -2.15
C ASN A 310 20.82 -15.24 -1.23
N GLN A 311 20.01 -14.36 -1.83
CA GLN A 311 19.18 -13.39 -1.10
C GLN A 311 18.07 -14.11 -0.31
N VAL A 312 17.40 -15.10 -0.90
CA VAL A 312 16.41 -15.92 -0.20
C VAL A 312 17.04 -16.74 0.93
N LEU A 313 18.23 -17.31 0.69
CA LEU A 313 18.97 -18.06 1.71
C LEU A 313 19.37 -17.17 2.89
N SER A 314 19.89 -15.96 2.61
CA SER A 314 20.22 -14.95 3.62
C SER A 314 18.98 -14.53 4.42
N LEU A 315 17.84 -14.37 3.75
CA LEU A 315 16.58 -14.05 4.41
C LEU A 315 16.11 -15.19 5.32
N ALA A 316 16.17 -16.43 4.86
CA ALA A 316 15.82 -17.60 5.67
C ALA A 316 16.65 -17.67 6.95
N GLN A 317 17.96 -17.40 6.86
CA GLN A 317 18.85 -17.34 8.03
C GLN A 317 18.42 -16.25 9.04
N ARG A 318 17.97 -15.08 8.55
CA ARG A 318 17.46 -13.99 9.42
C ARG A 318 16.16 -14.37 10.13
N TYR A 319 15.33 -15.20 9.51
CA TYR A 319 14.17 -15.83 10.14
C TYR A 319 14.54 -16.99 11.09
N GLY A 320 15.83 -17.28 11.29
CA GLY A 320 16.30 -18.37 12.15
C GLY A 320 16.15 -19.77 11.53
N LEU A 321 15.94 -19.84 10.21
CA LEU A 321 15.75 -21.10 9.50
C LEU A 321 17.10 -21.63 8.96
N ASN A 322 17.45 -22.85 9.34
CA ASN A 322 18.61 -23.57 8.81
C ASN A 322 18.26 -24.24 7.47
N TRP A 323 18.05 -23.43 6.43
CA TRP A 323 17.76 -23.91 5.08
C TRP A 323 19.02 -24.14 4.27
N ASP A 324 18.94 -25.10 3.36
CA ASP A 324 19.91 -25.33 2.30
C ASP A 324 19.39 -24.78 0.97
N THR A 325 20.22 -24.84 -0.07
CA THR A 325 19.85 -24.41 -1.42
C THR A 325 18.68 -25.22 -1.97
N ALA A 326 18.54 -26.50 -1.61
CA ALA A 326 17.45 -27.35 -2.08
C ALA A 326 16.07 -26.83 -1.65
N LYS A 327 15.90 -26.44 -0.38
CA LYS A 327 14.64 -25.84 0.10
C LYS A 327 14.35 -24.48 -0.55
N VAL A 328 15.40 -23.67 -0.75
CA VAL A 328 15.27 -22.40 -1.47
C VAL A 328 14.79 -22.63 -2.90
N THR A 329 15.41 -23.56 -3.63
CA THR A 329 15.00 -23.92 -4.99
C THR A 329 13.56 -24.43 -5.04
N GLN A 330 13.13 -25.25 -4.07
CA GLN A 330 11.74 -25.73 -4.00
C GLN A 330 10.74 -24.58 -3.83
N LEU A 331 11.02 -23.62 -2.94
CA LEU A 331 10.17 -22.45 -2.76
C LEU A 331 10.15 -21.58 -4.02
N MET A 332 11.33 -21.25 -4.54
CA MET A 332 11.48 -20.38 -5.71
C MET A 332 10.91 -20.99 -7.00
N ALA A 333 10.81 -22.32 -7.09
CA ALA A 333 10.13 -22.96 -8.21
C ALA A 333 8.64 -22.57 -8.31
N VAL A 334 8.00 -22.24 -7.18
CA VAL A 334 6.59 -21.86 -7.13
C VAL A 334 6.40 -20.35 -7.15
N VAL A 335 7.13 -19.61 -6.32
CA VAL A 335 6.91 -18.16 -6.11
C VAL A 335 8.00 -17.27 -6.72
N GLY A 336 8.98 -17.86 -7.40
CA GLY A 336 10.17 -17.16 -7.83
C GLY A 336 10.92 -16.52 -6.66
N GLY A 337 11.50 -15.36 -6.89
CA GLY A 337 12.11 -14.53 -5.86
C GLY A 337 11.23 -13.40 -5.37
N HIS A 338 9.89 -13.51 -5.48
CA HIS A 338 9.01 -12.40 -5.13
C HIS A 338 9.19 -12.01 -3.65
N PRO A 339 9.61 -10.78 -3.31
CA PRO A 339 9.98 -10.42 -1.94
C PRO A 339 8.90 -10.73 -0.91
N TYR A 340 7.67 -10.28 -1.12
CA TYR A 340 6.57 -10.57 -0.20
C TYR A 340 6.20 -12.06 -0.09
N LEU A 341 6.06 -12.79 -1.20
CA LEU A 341 5.70 -14.22 -1.16
C LEU A 341 6.78 -15.03 -0.45
N VAL A 342 8.06 -14.73 -0.72
CA VAL A 342 9.18 -15.36 -0.02
C VAL A 342 9.15 -15.04 1.47
N SER A 343 9.05 -13.77 1.85
CA SER A 343 9.00 -13.37 3.27
C SER A 343 7.81 -13.99 4.01
N GLU A 344 6.65 -14.04 3.38
CA GLU A 344 5.44 -14.64 3.93
C GLU A 344 5.65 -16.14 4.19
N ALA A 345 6.22 -16.88 3.24
CA ALA A 345 6.56 -18.29 3.43
C ALA A 345 7.51 -18.51 4.60
N LEU A 346 8.61 -17.75 4.63
CA LEU A 346 9.64 -17.89 5.66
C LEU A 346 9.10 -17.54 7.05
N ARG A 347 8.24 -16.51 7.14
CA ARG A 347 7.60 -16.11 8.39
C ARG A 347 6.72 -17.21 8.97
N HIS A 348 5.77 -17.75 8.20
CA HIS A 348 4.87 -18.84 8.66
C HIS A 348 5.68 -20.09 9.05
N ILE A 349 6.73 -20.42 8.31
CA ILE A 349 7.57 -21.58 8.61
C ILE A 349 8.42 -21.35 9.88
N ALA A 350 8.95 -20.15 10.08
CA ALA A 350 9.71 -19.79 11.28
C ALA A 350 8.82 -19.78 12.54
N GLN A 351 7.55 -19.40 12.40
CA GLN A 351 6.55 -19.43 13.46
C GLN A 351 6.03 -20.86 13.76
N GLN A 352 6.43 -21.85 12.97
CA GLN A 352 5.97 -23.25 13.06
C GLN A 352 4.47 -23.43 12.74
N ASP A 353 3.87 -22.47 12.04
CA ASP A 353 2.47 -22.53 11.61
C ASP A 353 2.27 -23.50 10.43
N ALA A 354 3.32 -23.70 9.63
CA ALA A 354 3.32 -24.62 8.48
C ALA A 354 4.72 -25.13 8.15
N THR A 355 4.79 -26.29 7.50
CA THR A 355 5.99 -26.81 6.85
C THR A 355 6.13 -26.29 5.42
N LEU A 356 7.35 -26.32 4.85
CA LEU A 356 7.55 -25.98 3.44
C LEU A 356 6.66 -26.84 2.52
N SER A 357 6.48 -28.12 2.82
CA SER A 357 5.61 -29.00 2.03
C SER A 357 4.15 -28.53 2.05
N GLU A 358 3.62 -28.17 3.21
CA GLU A 358 2.24 -27.68 3.34
C GLU A 358 2.06 -26.34 2.64
N VAL A 359 3.02 -25.43 2.77
CA VAL A 359 3.01 -24.14 2.06
C VAL A 359 2.95 -24.36 0.55
N LEU A 360 3.80 -25.23 0.00
CA LEU A 360 3.82 -25.50 -1.45
C LEU A 360 2.52 -26.15 -1.93
N GLN A 361 2.00 -27.14 -1.19
CA GLN A 361 0.75 -27.84 -1.52
C GLN A 361 -0.48 -26.92 -1.48
N THR A 362 -0.54 -25.99 -0.53
CA THR A 362 -1.70 -25.10 -0.35
C THR A 362 -1.55 -23.75 -1.04
N SER A 363 -0.37 -23.44 -1.59
CA SER A 363 0.02 -22.13 -2.13
C SER A 363 -1.00 -21.51 -3.10
N HIS A 364 -1.58 -22.31 -4.00
CA HIS A 364 -2.53 -21.91 -5.03
C HIS A 364 -4.01 -22.03 -4.61
N THR A 365 -4.29 -22.25 -3.32
CA THR A 365 -5.67 -22.45 -2.81
C THR A 365 -6.21 -21.18 -2.15
N ALA A 366 -7.53 -21.15 -1.86
CA ALA A 366 -8.17 -20.02 -1.17
C ALA A 366 -7.76 -19.94 0.31
N TRP A 367 -7.24 -21.03 0.86
CA TRP A 367 -6.90 -21.18 2.28
C TRP A 367 -5.38 -21.13 2.50
N GLY A 368 -4.59 -21.07 1.42
CA GLY A 368 -3.14 -20.96 1.48
C GLY A 368 -2.69 -19.57 1.94
N ILE A 369 -1.45 -19.49 2.40
CA ILE A 369 -0.85 -18.27 2.96
C ILE A 369 -0.81 -17.09 1.96
N TYR A 370 -0.94 -17.35 0.66
CA TYR A 370 -0.92 -16.34 -0.40
C TYR A 370 -2.32 -15.89 -0.87
N SER A 371 -3.39 -16.39 -0.26
CA SER A 371 -4.77 -16.16 -0.71
C SER A 371 -5.08 -14.67 -0.89
N ARG A 372 -4.77 -13.83 0.11
CA ARG A 372 -4.98 -12.39 0.08
C ARG A 372 -4.27 -11.69 -1.09
N HIS A 373 -3.04 -12.09 -1.38
CA HIS A 373 -2.27 -11.54 -2.50
C HIS A 373 -2.90 -11.92 -3.84
N LEU A 374 -3.29 -13.19 -3.99
CA LEU A 374 -3.88 -13.72 -5.21
C LEU A 374 -5.29 -13.16 -5.46
N GLU A 375 -6.10 -13.02 -4.41
CA GLU A 375 -7.42 -12.36 -4.47
C GLU A 375 -7.31 -10.89 -4.87
N GLN A 376 -6.30 -10.19 -4.36
CA GLN A 376 -6.07 -8.80 -4.74
C GLN A 376 -5.75 -8.67 -6.23
N HIS A 377 -4.87 -9.52 -6.78
CA HIS A 377 -4.64 -9.56 -8.22
C HIS A 377 -5.90 -9.95 -9.01
N GLY A 378 -6.70 -10.88 -8.49
CA GLY A 378 -7.99 -11.26 -9.08
C GLY A 378 -8.96 -10.09 -9.19
N ARG A 379 -9.13 -9.30 -8.12
CA ARG A 379 -9.99 -8.11 -8.13
C ARG A 379 -9.52 -7.05 -9.13
N ASN A 380 -8.21 -6.83 -9.23
CA ASN A 380 -7.65 -5.90 -10.21
C ASN A 380 -7.95 -6.36 -11.64
N LEU A 381 -7.70 -7.64 -11.95
CA LEU A 381 -7.98 -8.21 -13.27
C LEU A 381 -9.47 -8.12 -13.62
N GLN A 382 -10.38 -8.38 -12.67
CA GLN A 382 -11.83 -8.28 -12.88
C GLN A 382 -12.30 -6.87 -13.28
N SER A 383 -11.57 -5.83 -12.87
CA SER A 383 -11.88 -4.45 -13.27
C SER A 383 -11.62 -4.18 -14.76
N ASN A 384 -10.88 -5.05 -15.45
CA ASN A 384 -10.56 -4.95 -16.87
C ASN A 384 -10.69 -6.32 -17.57
N SER A 385 -11.84 -6.57 -18.19
CA SER A 385 -12.16 -7.85 -18.83
C SER A 385 -11.20 -8.27 -19.94
N GLU A 386 -10.69 -7.31 -20.73
CA GLU A 386 -9.69 -7.58 -21.77
C GLU A 386 -8.37 -8.05 -21.16
N LEU A 387 -7.91 -7.38 -20.10
CA LEU A 387 -6.67 -7.73 -19.39
C LEU A 387 -6.79 -9.10 -18.71
N ALA A 388 -7.97 -9.40 -18.12
CA ALA A 388 -8.28 -10.70 -17.55
C ALA A 388 -8.26 -11.82 -18.61
N SER A 389 -8.88 -11.60 -19.77
CA SER A 389 -8.89 -12.58 -20.87
C SER A 389 -7.49 -12.82 -21.43
N ALA A 390 -6.70 -11.76 -21.62
CA ALA A 390 -5.31 -11.86 -22.06
C ALA A 390 -4.47 -12.68 -21.06
N PHE A 391 -4.60 -12.40 -19.76
CA PHE A 391 -3.88 -13.15 -18.72
C PHE A 391 -4.34 -14.61 -18.61
N GLN A 392 -5.63 -14.88 -18.80
CA GLN A 392 -6.19 -16.23 -18.82
C GLN A 392 -5.50 -17.11 -19.88
N LYS A 393 -5.30 -16.58 -21.09
CA LYS A 393 -4.59 -17.29 -22.16
C LYS A 393 -3.15 -17.62 -21.77
N ILE A 394 -2.48 -16.69 -21.10
CA ILE A 394 -1.10 -16.84 -20.64
C ILE A 394 -0.98 -17.95 -19.57
N VAL A 395 -1.91 -18.03 -18.61
CA VAL A 395 -1.86 -19.08 -17.56
C VAL A 395 -2.30 -20.46 -18.07
N GLN A 396 -3.08 -20.53 -19.16
CA GLN A 396 -3.45 -21.79 -19.79
C GLN A 396 -2.30 -22.40 -20.60
N ALA A 397 -1.51 -21.59 -21.29
CA ALA A 397 -0.44 -22.06 -22.17
C ALA A 397 0.77 -22.63 -21.41
N ASN A 398 1.25 -23.83 -21.78
CA ASN A 398 2.43 -24.44 -21.13
C ASN A 398 3.77 -23.78 -21.51
N SER A 399 3.77 -22.88 -22.50
CA SER A 399 4.91 -22.08 -22.95
C SER A 399 4.52 -20.61 -23.06
N GLY A 400 5.48 -19.74 -23.39
CA GLY A 400 5.18 -18.32 -23.64
C GLY A 400 4.15 -18.15 -24.76
N VAL A 401 3.22 -17.20 -24.57
CA VAL A 401 2.19 -16.83 -25.54
C VAL A 401 2.70 -15.66 -26.37
N GLU A 402 2.78 -15.84 -27.69
CA GLU A 402 3.25 -14.81 -28.61
C GLU A 402 2.26 -13.63 -28.72
N PHE A 403 2.80 -12.43 -28.98
CA PHE A 403 1.95 -11.25 -29.15
C PHE A 403 1.09 -11.35 -30.40
N ASN A 404 -0.20 -11.09 -30.24
CA ASN A 404 -1.20 -11.15 -31.31
C ASN A 404 -2.32 -10.12 -31.06
N ALA A 405 -3.41 -10.18 -31.83
CA ALA A 405 -4.53 -9.24 -31.68
C ALA A 405 -5.19 -9.29 -30.29
N GLU A 406 -5.14 -10.44 -29.61
CA GLU A 406 -5.79 -10.69 -28.32
C GLU A 406 -4.84 -10.52 -27.12
N LEU A 407 -3.53 -10.62 -27.35
CA LEU A 407 -2.46 -10.26 -26.43
C LEU A 407 -1.52 -9.28 -27.13
N ASN A 408 -1.95 -8.02 -27.21
CA ASN A 408 -1.09 -6.98 -27.78
C ASN A 408 -0.02 -6.53 -26.76
N GLN A 409 0.99 -5.82 -27.26
CA GLN A 409 2.12 -5.37 -26.45
C GLN A 409 1.70 -4.45 -25.28
N SER A 410 0.67 -3.61 -25.45
CA SER A 410 0.18 -2.72 -24.39
C SER A 410 -0.42 -3.50 -23.23
N MET A 411 -1.26 -4.50 -23.51
CA MET A 411 -1.81 -5.41 -22.51
C MET A 411 -0.71 -6.19 -21.80
N ALA A 412 0.26 -6.70 -22.55
CA ALA A 412 1.39 -7.45 -21.99
C ALA A 412 2.24 -6.57 -21.04
N VAL A 413 2.50 -5.31 -21.40
CA VAL A 413 3.19 -4.35 -20.53
C VAL A 413 2.39 -4.06 -19.26
N LYS A 414 1.07 -3.83 -19.36
CA LYS A 414 0.21 -3.64 -18.19
C LYS A 414 0.24 -4.85 -17.25
N LEU A 415 0.14 -6.06 -17.79
CA LEU A 415 0.26 -7.29 -16.98
C LEU A 415 1.63 -7.43 -16.32
N ASN A 416 2.70 -7.00 -16.99
CA ASN A 416 4.06 -7.05 -16.44
C ASN A 416 4.24 -6.03 -15.32
N ASP A 417 3.69 -4.83 -15.47
CA ASP A 417 3.70 -3.77 -14.45
C ASP A 417 2.87 -4.17 -13.21
N LEU A 418 1.77 -4.89 -13.40
CA LEU A 418 1.04 -5.56 -12.32
C LEU A 418 1.84 -6.70 -11.67
N GLY A 419 2.98 -7.10 -12.23
CA GLY A 419 3.83 -8.17 -11.71
C GLY A 419 3.34 -9.59 -12.04
N LEU A 420 2.31 -9.73 -12.88
CA LEU A 420 1.66 -11.02 -13.16
C LEU A 420 2.38 -11.84 -14.22
N VAL A 421 3.06 -11.19 -15.17
CA VAL A 421 3.75 -11.84 -16.28
C VAL A 421 5.21 -11.42 -16.35
N LYS A 422 6.01 -12.25 -17.01
CA LYS A 422 7.35 -11.92 -17.48
C LYS A 422 7.31 -11.82 -19.00
N LEU A 423 7.87 -10.73 -19.52
CA LEU A 423 7.97 -10.48 -20.95
C LEU A 423 9.28 -11.06 -21.52
N SER A 424 9.17 -11.62 -22.71
CA SER A 424 10.28 -11.94 -23.62
C SER A 424 10.14 -11.08 -24.88
N SER A 425 11.06 -11.22 -25.84
CA SER A 425 11.11 -10.38 -27.05
C SER A 425 9.79 -10.32 -27.82
N ASN A 426 9.05 -11.42 -27.92
CA ASN A 426 7.77 -11.47 -28.63
C ASN A 426 6.68 -12.30 -27.91
N SER A 427 6.84 -12.54 -26.61
CA SER A 427 5.89 -13.39 -25.86
C SER A 427 5.78 -12.98 -24.40
N ALA A 428 4.67 -13.37 -23.76
CA ALA A 428 4.49 -13.27 -22.32
C ALA A 428 4.26 -14.65 -21.69
N MET A 429 4.74 -14.84 -20.47
CA MET A 429 4.48 -16.02 -19.64
C MET A 429 4.11 -15.61 -18.22
N PRO A 430 3.41 -16.44 -17.43
CA PRO A 430 3.18 -16.14 -16.02
C PRO A 430 4.51 -15.89 -15.32
N ARG A 431 4.58 -14.87 -14.45
CA ARG A 431 5.83 -14.53 -13.77
C ARG A 431 6.28 -15.65 -12.82
N TYR A 432 5.31 -16.28 -12.15
CA TYR A 432 5.54 -17.41 -11.24
C TYR A 432 4.54 -18.53 -11.49
N GLU A 433 4.95 -19.75 -11.14
CA GLU A 433 4.10 -20.94 -11.25
C GLU A 433 2.89 -20.85 -10.31
N LEU A 434 3.03 -20.18 -9.15
CA LEU A 434 1.93 -19.85 -8.26
C LEU A 434 0.75 -19.20 -9.01
N TYR A 435 1.04 -18.20 -9.83
CA TYR A 435 0.01 -17.48 -10.58
C TYR A 435 -0.62 -18.37 -11.64
N ARG A 436 0.19 -19.20 -12.31
CA ARG A 436 -0.33 -20.20 -13.25
C ARG A 436 -1.34 -21.11 -12.57
N GLN A 437 -0.97 -21.73 -11.45
CA GLN A 437 -1.82 -22.70 -10.75
C GLN A 437 -3.09 -22.07 -10.21
N TYR A 438 -2.99 -20.91 -9.56
CA TYR A 438 -4.15 -20.25 -8.95
C TYR A 438 -5.17 -19.75 -9.99
N PHE A 439 -4.69 -19.09 -11.05
CA PHE A 439 -5.57 -18.40 -12.00
C PHE A 439 -6.06 -19.29 -13.15
N ARG A 440 -5.42 -20.44 -13.41
CA ARG A 440 -5.84 -21.39 -14.46
C ARG A 440 -7.29 -21.87 -14.26
N ASP A 441 -7.69 -22.14 -13.02
CA ASP A 441 -9.02 -22.65 -12.71
C ASP A 441 -10.03 -21.56 -12.30
N ARG A 442 -9.54 -20.43 -11.75
CA ARG A 442 -10.40 -19.39 -11.14
C ARG A 442 -10.84 -18.28 -12.07
N LEU A 443 -10.11 -18.01 -13.16
CA LEU A 443 -10.54 -17.04 -14.17
C LEU A 443 -11.64 -17.62 -15.09
N LEU A 444 -11.91 -18.93 -15.03
CA LEU A 444 -12.98 -19.57 -15.79
C LEU A 444 -14.38 -19.31 -15.22
N ASN A 445 -14.49 -19.02 -13.92
CA ASN A 445 -15.78 -18.96 -13.22
C ASN A 445 -16.29 -17.52 -12.96
N ASN A 446 -15.54 -16.49 -13.36
CA ASN A 446 -15.81 -15.08 -13.03
C ASN A 446 -15.74 -14.14 -14.25
N LEU A 447 -15.74 -14.67 -15.48
CA LEU A 447 -15.82 -13.89 -16.73
C LEU A 447 -17.20 -14.02 -17.36
#